data_AF-A0ABD0R7I9-F1
#
_entry.id   AF-A0ABD0R7I9-F1
#
_cell.length_a   1.000
_cell.length_b   1.000
_cell.length_c   1.000
_cell.angle_alpha   90.00
_cell.angle_beta   90.00
_cell.angle_gamma   90.00
#
_symmetry.space_group_name_H-M   'P 1'
#
loop_
_entity.id
_entity.type
_entity.pdbx_description
1 polymer ?
#
loop_
_entity_poly.entity_id
_entity_poly.type
_entity_poly.pdbx_seq_one_letter_code
_entity_poly.pdbx_strand_id
1 'polypeptide(L)' 'VSAYMLELYNDRLQDLFVSPAEAFSKRIEIKRDRKGLVFAQGAETKEAASAGELFALFEQGCANRHIAAT' A
#
# COMPACT_ATOMS: atom_id res chain seq x y z
N VAL A 1 -0.79 11.55 11.01
CA VAL A 1 0.09 11.33 9.84
C VAL A 1 -0.61 10.35 8.94
N SER A 2 -0.54 10.54 7.63
CA SER A 2 -1.14 9.62 6.68
C SER A 2 -0.09 8.69 6.10
N ALA A 3 -0.48 7.46 5.81
CA ALA A 3 0.36 6.44 5.19
C ALA A 3 -0.44 5.64 4.17
N TYR A 4 0.27 5.15 3.14
CA TYR A 4 -0.15 4.05 2.29
C TYR A 4 1.01 3.06 2.24
N MET A 5 0.72 1.77 2.03
CA MET A 5 1.74 0.73 1.97
C MET A 5 1.47 -0.16 0.76
N LEU A 6 2.47 -0.31 -0.11
CA LEU A 6 2.34 -1.02 -1.38
C LEU A 6 3.41 -2.10 -1.50
N GLU A 7 3.04 -3.17 -2.21
CA GLU A 7 3.96 -4.21 -2.68
C GLU A 7 4.07 -4.13 -4.20
N LEU A 8 5.30 -4.18 -4.73
CA LEU A 8 5.55 -4.40 -6.14
C LEU A 8 5.99 -5.85 -6.33
N TYR A 9 5.14 -6.66 -6.94
CA TYR A 9 5.41 -8.07 -7.20
C TYR A 9 4.92 -8.44 -8.61
N ASN A 10 5.78 -9.06 -9.41
CA ASN A 10 5.51 -9.40 -10.82
C ASN A 10 4.93 -8.21 -11.62
N ASP A 11 5.64 -7.07 -11.59
CA ASP A 11 5.26 -5.80 -12.25
C ASP A 11 3.87 -5.27 -11.89
N ARG A 12 3.30 -5.77 -10.79
CA ARG A 12 2.00 -5.35 -10.29
C ARG A 12 2.15 -4.66 -8.95
N LEU A 13 1.58 -3.46 -8.87
CA LEU A 13 1.42 -2.75 -7.59
C LEU A 13 0.17 -3.25 -6.87
N GLN A 14 0.34 -3.63 -5.62
CA GLN A 14 -0.70 -4.16 -4.76
C GLN A 14 -0.81 -3.31 -3.50
N ASP A 15 -2.04 -3.02 -3.10
CA ASP A 15 -2.36 -2.27 -1.90
C ASP A 15 -2.36 -3.19 -0.69
N LEU A 16 -1.48 -2.95 0.28
CA LEU A 16 -1.35 -3.80 1.46
C LEU A 16 -2.35 -3.44 2.57
N PHE A 17 -3.10 -2.35 2.44
CA PHE A 17 -4.10 -1.92 3.42
C PHE A 17 -5.52 -2.41 3.13
N VAL A 18 -5.72 -3.07 2.00
CA VAL A 18 -6.97 -3.73 1.62
C VAL A 18 -6.82 -5.25 1.69
N SER A 19 -7.93 -5.99 1.54
CA SER A 19 -7.87 -7.46 1.51
C SER A 19 -7.09 -7.96 0.29
N PRO A 20 -6.42 -9.14 0.33
CA PRO A 20 -5.71 -9.67 -0.84
C PRO A 20 -6.57 -9.82 -2.10
N ALA A 21 -7.87 -10.14 -1.94
CA ALA A 21 -8.82 -10.21 -3.04
C ALA A 21 -9.08 -8.82 -3.66
N GLU A 22 -9.20 -7.78 -2.84
CA GLU A 22 -9.32 -6.40 -3.31
C GLU A 22 -8.02 -5.91 -3.95
N ALA A 23 -6.87 -6.21 -3.37
CA ALA A 23 -5.56 -5.83 -3.92
C ALA A 23 -5.37 -6.39 -5.34
N PHE A 24 -5.93 -7.58 -5.63
CA PHE A 24 -5.90 -8.19 -6.95
C PHE A 24 -6.92 -7.62 -7.96
N SER A 25 -7.90 -6.84 -7.54
CA SER A 25 -8.85 -6.17 -8.46
C SER A 25 -8.63 -4.66 -8.56
N LYS A 26 -8.03 -4.06 -7.54
CA LYS A 26 -7.75 -2.63 -7.45
C LYS A 26 -6.62 -2.24 -8.42
N ARG A 27 -6.87 -1.21 -9.23
CA ARG A 27 -5.87 -0.63 -10.14
C ARG A 27 -5.14 0.50 -9.44
N ILE A 28 -3.83 0.33 -9.26
CA ILE A 28 -2.92 1.38 -8.78
C ILE A 28 -2.07 1.86 -9.94
N GLU A 29 -2.00 3.18 -10.10
CA GLU A 29 -1.23 3.82 -11.16
C GLU A 29 -0.14 4.69 -10.58
N ILE A 30 1.07 4.61 -11.15
CA ILE A 30 2.13 5.56 -10.84
C ILE A 30 1.95 6.80 -11.72
N LYS A 31 1.75 7.95 -11.07
CA LYS A 31 1.60 9.25 -11.74
C LYS A 31 2.66 10.22 -11.24
N ARG A 32 2.89 11.27 -12.03
CA ARG A 32 3.77 12.38 -11.69
C ARG A 32 2.94 13.64 -11.60
N ASP A 33 3.11 14.41 -10.53
CA ASP A 33 2.47 15.70 -10.39
C ASP A 33 3.20 16.80 -11.18
N ARG A 34 2.64 18.02 -11.19
CA ARG A 34 3.23 19.18 -11.89
C ARG A 34 4.57 19.62 -11.31
N LYS A 35 4.89 19.23 -10.07
CA LYS A 35 6.14 19.53 -9.38
C LYS A 35 7.20 18.45 -9.62
N GLY A 36 6.86 17.40 -10.35
CA GLY A 36 7.76 16.29 -10.66
C GLY A 36 7.74 15.15 -9.63
N LEU A 37 6.89 15.23 -8.59
CA LEU A 37 6.80 14.20 -7.57
C LEU A 37 5.99 13.01 -8.10
N VAL A 38 6.50 11.81 -7.87
CA VAL A 38 5.84 10.56 -8.23
C VAL A 38 4.94 10.10 -7.09
N PHE A 39 3.72 9.68 -7.41
CA PHE A 39 2.75 9.19 -6.43
C PHE A 39 1.95 8.01 -6.99
N ALA A 40 1.47 7.16 -6.07
CA ALA A 40 0.58 6.05 -6.39
C ALA A 40 -0.87 6.52 -6.32
N GLN A 41 -1.51 6.69 -7.48
CA GLN A 41 -2.93 7.00 -7.54
C GLN A 41 -3.75 5.73 -7.32
N GLY A 42 -4.77 5.85 -6.47
CA GLY A 42 -5.71 4.77 -6.16
C GLY A 42 -5.32 3.96 -4.92
N ALA A 43 -4.13 4.16 -4.34
CA ALA A 43 -3.74 3.52 -3.09
C ALA A 43 -4.60 3.97 -1.90
N GLU A 44 -4.97 3.04 -1.02
CA GLU A 44 -5.63 3.31 0.24
C GLU A 44 -4.70 4.11 1.15
N THR A 45 -5.20 5.22 1.68
CA THR A 45 -4.46 6.06 2.62
C THR A 45 -5.13 5.98 3.98
N LYS A 46 -4.39 5.58 5.01
CA LYS A 46 -4.85 5.49 6.39
C LYS A 46 -4.16 6.54 7.25
N GLU A 47 -4.92 7.09 8.20
CA GLU A 47 -4.40 8.00 9.22
C GLU A 47 -3.89 7.23 10.44
N ALA A 48 -2.84 7.74 11.05
CA ALA A 48 -2.34 7.34 12.36
C ALA A 48 -2.07 8.58 13.22
N ALA A 49 -2.60 8.61 14.45
CA ALA A 49 -2.41 9.70 15.40
C ALA A 49 -1.19 9.48 16.32
N SER A 50 -0.65 8.26 16.36
CA SER A 50 0.45 7.88 17.24
C SER A 50 1.44 6.93 16.56
N ALA A 51 2.63 6.80 17.13
CA ALA A 51 3.62 5.82 16.67
C ALA A 51 3.10 4.38 16.80
N GLY A 52 2.32 4.09 17.84
CA GLY A 52 1.68 2.78 18.03
C GLY A 52 0.67 2.45 16.93
N GLU A 53 -0.18 3.41 16.55
CA GLU A 53 -1.11 3.24 15.43
C GLU A 53 -0.38 3.07 14.10
N LEU A 54 0.69 3.84 13.85
CA LEU A 54 1.49 3.70 12.63
C LEU A 54 2.16 2.32 12.57
N PHE A 55 2.64 1.80 13.71
CA PHE A 55 3.20 0.47 13.80
C PHE A 55 2.14 -0.62 13.55
N ALA A 56 0.93 -0.47 14.11
CA ALA A 56 -0.18 -1.38 13.85
C ALA A 56 -0.58 -1.40 12.35
N LEU A 57 -0.56 -0.25 11.67
CA LEU A 57 -0.75 -0.18 10.21
C LEU A 57 0.35 -0.95 9.46
N PHE A 58 1.60 -0.81 9.89
CA PHE A 58 2.72 -1.55 9.30
C PHE A 58 2.57 -3.07 9.48
N GLU A 59 2.20 -3.53 10.68
CA GLU A 59 1.94 -4.95 10.95
C GLU A 59 0.77 -5.49 10.10
N GLN A 60 -0.31 -4.71 9.97
CA GLN A 60 -1.41 -5.05 9.07
C GLN A 60 -0.92 -5.25 7.63
N GLY A 61 -0.12 -4.31 7.11
CA GLY A 61 0.41 -4.41 5.76
C GLY A 61 1.33 -5.61 5.57
N CYS A 62 2.14 -5.94 6.58
CA CYS A 62 2.99 -7.13 6.56
C CYS A 62 2.19 -8.44 6.50
N ALA A 63 1.05 -8.52 7.18
CA ALA A 63 0.18 -9.70 7.15
C ALA A 63 -0.45 -9.94 5.76
N ASN A 64 -0.66 -8.89 4.98
CA ASN A 64 -1.21 -8.95 3.62
C ASN A 64 -0.14 -9.13 2.53
N ARG A 65 1.15 -9.06 2.88
CA ARG A 65 2.25 -9.19 1.92
C ARG A 65 2.29 -10.60 1.33
N HIS A 66 2.62 -10.73 0.04
CA HIS A 66 2.78 -12.05 -0.56
C HIS A 66 3.92 -12.81 0.12
N ILE A 67 3.62 -14.04 0.59
CA ILE A 67 4.61 -14.99 1.09
C ILE A 67 4.53 -16.22 0.21
N ALA A 68 5.55 -16.43 -0.63
CA ALA A 68 5.73 -17.71 -1.30
C ALA A 68 6.39 -18.70 -0.32
N ALA A 69 5.93 -19.94 -0.30
CA ALA A 69 6.67 -21.04 0.30
C ALA A 69 7.81 -21.43 -0.66
N THR A 70 9.04 -21.53 -0.15
CA THR A 70 10.24 -21.96 -0.90
C THR A 70 10.55 -23.42 -0.63
#